data_AF-A0A5C6TYM3-F1
#
_entry.id   AF-A0A5C6TYM3-F1
#
_cell.length_a   1.000
_cell.length_b   1.000
_cell.length_c   1.000
_cell.angle_alpha   90.00
_cell.angle_beta   90.00
_cell.angle_gamma   90.00
#
_symmetry.space_group_name_H-M   'P 1'
#
loop_
_entity.id
_entity.type
_entity.pdbx_description
1 polymer ?
#
loop_
_entity_poly.entity_id
_entity_poly.type
_entity_poly.pdbx_seq_one_letter_code
_entity_poly.pdbx_strand_id
1 'polypeptide(L)'
;MSLIGQIWLKLLVVIVLAFVGGVVVHTDAMRDTLQTQLRMKNGDNASAMALVLSQQKSDPALMDLALTAQFDTGHYRRIRFVRADGSVAFLREAPPQPLDAPRWFARMLPIKAEAGVAQVSDGWQALGRIEVESHDNFAHDELWHAVHRAGSAMLVLGLLAALAGAVVVGRIRRPLERAVEQARSLERGEYVTVDEPGTPELRRLVRAMNSMVTRLKQVFEGRPRRWKRCAAVPTATR
;
A
#
# COMPACT_ATOMS: atom_id res chain seq x y z
N MET A 1 19.22 21.98 4.92
CA MET A 1 18.52 20.77 5.42
C MET A 1 19.52 19.85 6.11
N SER A 2 19.22 19.27 7.27
CA SER A 2 20.19 18.38 7.96
C SER A 2 20.32 17.02 7.26
N LEU A 3 21.49 16.40 7.34
CA LEU A 3 21.80 15.08 6.76
C LEU A 3 20.79 14.01 7.21
N ILE A 4 20.42 14.03 8.49
CA ILE A 4 19.39 13.15 9.08
C ILE A 4 18.03 13.34 8.43
N GLY A 5 17.63 14.59 8.14
CA GLY A 5 16.39 14.87 7.43
C GLY A 5 16.38 14.32 6.00
N GLN A 6 17.52 14.39 5.31
CA GLN A 6 17.66 13.82 3.96
C GLN A 6 17.57 12.30 3.96
N ILE A 7 18.20 11.62 4.93
CA ILE A 7 18.11 10.16 5.08
C ILE A 7 16.67 9.73 5.34
N TRP A 8 15.98 10.42 6.25
CA TRP A 8 14.58 10.13 6.56
C TRP A 8 13.65 10.32 5.35
N LEU A 9 13.86 11.39 4.58
CA LEU A 9 13.08 11.63 3.36
C LEU A 9 13.29 10.52 2.33
N LYS A 10 14.55 10.11 2.09
CA LYS A 10 14.87 9.01 1.17
C LYS A 10 14.22 7.69 1.62
N LEU A 11 14.29 7.40 2.92
CA LEU A 11 13.71 6.18 3.50
C LEU A 11 12.19 6.17 3.41
N LEU A 12 11.54 7.32 3.67
CA LEU A 12 10.11 7.51 3.48
C LEU A 12 9.71 7.27 2.01
N VAL A 13 10.45 7.84 1.05
CA VAL A 13 10.18 7.65 -0.38
C VAL A 13 10.27 6.18 -0.78
N VAL A 14 11.29 5.46 -0.32
CA VAL A 14 11.43 4.01 -0.60
C VAL A 14 10.25 3.22 -0.05
N ILE A 15 9.82 3.49 1.18
CA ILE A 15 8.67 2.82 1.79
C ILE A 15 7.39 3.10 0.98
N VAL A 16 7.14 4.36 0.62
CA VAL A 16 5.97 4.74 -0.17
C VAL A 16 5.99 4.02 -1.52
N LEU A 17 7.14 3.97 -2.19
CA LEU A 17 7.28 3.32 -3.49
C LEU A 17 7.06 1.81 -3.40
N ALA A 18 7.58 1.15 -2.37
CA ALA A 18 7.33 -0.26 -2.10
C ALA A 18 5.83 -0.53 -1.85
N PHE A 19 5.16 0.34 -1.11
CA PHE A 19 3.74 0.19 -0.80
C PHE A 19 2.86 0.40 -2.03
N VAL A 20 3.14 1.43 -2.83
CA VAL A 20 2.45 1.67 -4.12
C VAL A 20 2.64 0.46 -5.04
N GLY A 21 3.86 -0.06 -5.16
CA GLY A 21 4.13 -1.27 -5.93
C GLY A 21 3.31 -2.47 -5.43
N GLY A 22 3.26 -2.68 -4.12
CA GLY A 22 2.47 -3.74 -3.49
C GLY A 22 0.97 -3.64 -3.77
N VAL A 23 0.39 -2.43 -3.68
CA VAL A 23 -1.03 -2.20 -3.98
C VAL A 23 -1.34 -2.47 -5.44
N VAL A 24 -0.47 -2.06 -6.37
CA VAL A 24 -0.65 -2.33 -7.80
C VAL A 24 -0.65 -3.83 -8.07
N VAL A 25 0.36 -4.56 -7.59
CA VAL A 25 0.46 -6.02 -7.77
C VAL A 25 -0.73 -6.73 -7.15
N HIS A 26 -1.14 -6.33 -5.95
CA HIS A 26 -2.29 -6.92 -5.27
C HIS A 26 -3.60 -6.67 -6.05
N THR A 27 -3.78 -5.46 -6.59
CA THR A 27 -4.98 -5.12 -7.37
C THR A 27 -5.05 -5.93 -8.65
N ASP A 28 -3.92 -6.14 -9.33
CA ASP A 28 -3.86 -6.96 -10.54
C ASP A 28 -4.16 -8.44 -10.23
N ALA A 29 -3.58 -8.99 -9.15
CA ALA A 29 -3.89 -10.34 -8.70
C ALA A 29 -5.37 -10.54 -8.32
N MET A 30 -5.98 -9.53 -7.68
CA MET A 30 -7.42 -9.54 -7.36
C MET A 30 -8.26 -9.52 -8.65
N ARG A 31 -7.88 -8.70 -9.63
CA ARG A 31 -8.54 -8.65 -10.95
C ARG A 31 -8.49 -10.00 -11.64
N ASP A 32 -7.33 -10.65 -11.69
CA ASP A 32 -7.18 -11.98 -12.30
C ASP A 32 -8.04 -13.05 -11.60
N THR A 33 -8.09 -12.98 -10.27
CA THR A 33 -8.92 -13.87 -9.46
C THR A 33 -10.41 -13.69 -9.79
N LEU A 34 -10.89 -12.44 -9.81
CA LEU A 34 -12.27 -12.12 -10.15
C LEU A 34 -12.62 -12.55 -11.58
N GLN A 35 -11.73 -12.33 -12.55
CA GLN A 35 -11.92 -12.78 -13.92
C GLN A 35 -12.03 -14.30 -14.01
N THR A 36 -11.14 -15.01 -13.32
CA THR A 36 -11.12 -16.47 -13.32
C THR A 36 -12.39 -17.02 -12.67
N GLN A 37 -12.82 -16.46 -11.54
CA GLN A 37 -14.07 -16.83 -10.88
C GLN A 37 -15.30 -16.58 -11.75
N LEU A 38 -15.38 -15.41 -12.41
CA LEU A 38 -16.48 -15.10 -13.32
C LEU A 38 -16.50 -16.06 -14.51
N ARG A 39 -15.35 -16.40 -15.08
CA ARG A 39 -15.25 -17.37 -16.17
C ARG A 39 -15.71 -18.77 -15.75
N MET A 40 -15.26 -19.26 -14.60
CA MET A 40 -15.70 -20.56 -14.06
C MET A 40 -17.20 -20.55 -13.80
N LYS A 41 -17.71 -19.52 -13.12
CA LYS A 41 -19.15 -19.32 -12.87
C LYS A 41 -19.97 -19.32 -14.16
N ASN A 42 -19.50 -18.62 -15.20
CA ASN A 42 -20.17 -18.60 -16.50
C ASN A 42 -20.19 -19.99 -17.14
N GLY A 43 -19.08 -20.73 -17.08
CA GLY A 43 -18.98 -22.10 -17.61
C GLY A 43 -19.88 -23.10 -16.87
N ASP A 44 -19.91 -23.03 -15.54
CA ASP A 44 -20.76 -23.87 -14.69
C ASP A 44 -22.24 -23.59 -14.96
N ASN A 45 -22.63 -22.31 -15.06
CA ASN A 45 -23.99 -21.90 -15.39
C ASN A 45 -24.39 -22.36 -16.81
N ALA A 46 -23.52 -22.17 -17.80
CA ALA A 46 -23.78 -22.63 -19.16
C ALA A 46 -24.00 -24.15 -19.19
N SER A 47 -23.17 -24.91 -18.47
CA SER A 47 -23.27 -26.38 -18.39
C SER A 47 -24.56 -26.82 -17.70
N ALA A 48 -24.94 -26.17 -16.59
CA ALA A 48 -26.19 -26.44 -15.89
C ALA A 48 -27.42 -26.14 -16.76
N MET A 49 -27.43 -24.99 -17.45
CA MET A 49 -28.51 -24.62 -18.36
C MET A 49 -28.57 -25.57 -19.57
N ALA A 50 -27.43 -25.97 -20.12
CA ALA A 50 -27.38 -26.93 -21.22
C ALA A 50 -27.99 -28.28 -20.83
N LEU A 51 -27.73 -28.75 -19.60
CA LEU A 51 -28.34 -29.96 -19.07
C LEU A 51 -29.87 -29.83 -18.96
N VAL A 52 -30.37 -28.72 -18.41
CA VAL A 52 -31.82 -28.45 -18.30
C VAL A 52 -32.47 -28.42 -19.68
N LEU A 53 -31.88 -27.71 -20.64
CA LEU A 53 -32.38 -27.64 -22.02
C LEU A 53 -32.37 -29.00 -22.71
N SER A 54 -31.34 -29.82 -22.47
CA SER A 54 -31.21 -31.17 -23.01
C SER A 54 -32.35 -32.09 -22.52
N GLN A 55 -32.90 -31.85 -21.32
CA GLN A 55 -34.02 -32.62 -20.78
C GLN A 55 -35.39 -32.23 -21.36
N GLN A 56 -35.50 -31.07 -22.00
CA GLN A 56 -36.76 -30.57 -22.56
C GLN A 56 -37.10 -31.09 -23.96
N LYS A 57 -36.34 -32.08 -24.47
CA LYS A 57 -36.64 -32.81 -25.72
C LYS A 57 -36.96 -31.90 -26.91
N SER A 58 -36.20 -30.82 -27.06
CA SER A 58 -36.30 -29.90 -28.21
C SER A 58 -37.60 -29.10 -28.34
N ASP A 59 -38.44 -28.99 -27.30
CA ASP A 59 -39.63 -28.10 -27.35
C ASP A 59 -39.19 -26.62 -27.32
N PRO A 60 -39.37 -25.86 -28.42
CA PRO A 60 -38.89 -24.48 -28.50
C PRO A 60 -39.56 -23.55 -27.50
N ALA A 61 -40.84 -23.78 -27.18
CA ALA A 61 -41.60 -22.92 -26.29
C ALA A 61 -41.20 -23.12 -24.83
N LEU A 62 -40.97 -24.38 -24.43
CA LEU A 62 -40.48 -24.68 -23.08
C LEU A 62 -39.03 -24.19 -22.89
N MET A 63 -38.19 -24.31 -23.91
CA MET A 63 -36.81 -23.83 -23.87
C MET A 63 -36.76 -22.29 -23.75
N ASP A 64 -37.57 -21.58 -24.52
CA ASP A 64 -37.69 -20.11 -24.44
C ASP A 64 -38.17 -19.65 -23.06
N LEU A 65 -39.18 -20.34 -22.51
CA LEU A 65 -39.69 -20.08 -21.16
C LEU A 65 -38.62 -20.33 -20.08
N ALA A 66 -37.89 -21.45 -20.16
CA ALA A 66 -36.84 -21.79 -19.22
C ALA A 66 -35.67 -20.79 -19.25
N LEU A 67 -35.25 -20.38 -20.46
CA LEU A 67 -34.20 -19.38 -20.63
C LEU A 67 -34.65 -18.00 -20.16
N THR A 68 -35.89 -17.62 -20.41
CA THR A 68 -36.47 -16.36 -19.92
C THR A 68 -36.54 -16.36 -18.39
N ALA A 69 -37.06 -17.42 -17.77
CA ALA A 69 -37.11 -17.54 -16.32
C ALA A 69 -35.71 -17.51 -15.69
N GLN A 70 -34.73 -18.17 -16.29
CA GLN A 70 -33.35 -18.15 -15.81
C GLN A 70 -32.70 -16.77 -15.97
N PHE A 71 -33.02 -16.03 -17.04
CA PHE A 71 -32.57 -14.66 -17.23
C PHE A 71 -33.18 -13.71 -16.19
N ASP A 72 -34.48 -13.81 -15.94
CA ASP A 72 -35.22 -12.92 -15.02
C ASP A 72 -34.84 -13.15 -13.55
N THR A 73 -34.49 -14.39 -13.20
CA THR A 73 -34.06 -14.74 -11.82
C THR A 73 -32.56 -14.62 -11.60
N GLY A 74 -31.77 -14.60 -12.67
CA GLY A 74 -30.31 -14.58 -12.60
C GLY A 74 -29.69 -13.22 -12.89
N HIS A 75 -28.45 -13.03 -12.45
CA HIS A 75 -27.68 -11.81 -12.70
C HIS A 75 -26.88 -11.88 -14.01
N TYR A 76 -27.57 -12.09 -15.13
CA TYR A 76 -26.94 -12.28 -16.44
C TYR A 76 -26.97 -11.02 -17.31
N ARG A 77 -25.83 -10.68 -17.90
CA ARG A 77 -25.74 -9.62 -18.89
C ARG A 77 -26.28 -10.08 -20.22
N ARG A 78 -26.00 -11.34 -20.58
CA ARG A 78 -26.45 -11.92 -21.85
C ARG A 78 -26.61 -13.44 -21.74
N ILE A 79 -27.69 -13.93 -22.31
CA ILE A 79 -27.91 -15.36 -22.56
C ILE A 79 -28.26 -15.52 -24.04
N ARG A 80 -27.51 -16.37 -24.74
CA ARG A 80 -27.69 -16.64 -26.16
C ARG A 80 -27.75 -18.14 -26.40
N PHE A 81 -28.78 -18.60 -27.10
CA PHE A 81 -28.86 -19.98 -27.58
C PHE A 81 -28.73 -19.99 -29.11
N VAL A 82 -27.75 -20.74 -29.60
CA VAL A 82 -27.45 -20.89 -31.02
C VAL A 82 -27.73 -22.34 -31.39
N ARG A 83 -28.59 -22.56 -32.39
CA ARG A 83 -28.90 -23.91 -32.89
C ARG A 83 -27.71 -24.52 -33.63
N ALA A 84 -27.78 -25.82 -33.89
CA ALA A 84 -26.76 -26.56 -34.65
C ALA A 84 -26.53 -26.01 -36.08
N ASP A 85 -27.53 -25.34 -36.66
CA ASP A 85 -27.43 -24.67 -37.97
C ASP A 85 -26.74 -23.28 -37.92
N GLY A 86 -26.36 -22.81 -36.73
CA GLY A 86 -25.76 -21.51 -36.50
C GLY A 86 -26.77 -20.36 -36.36
N SER A 87 -28.07 -20.62 -36.48
CA SER A 87 -29.11 -19.61 -36.25
C SER A 87 -29.26 -19.31 -34.76
N VAL A 88 -29.49 -18.04 -34.42
CA VAL A 88 -29.78 -17.62 -33.05
C VAL A 88 -31.25 -17.92 -32.76
N ALA A 89 -31.50 -18.87 -31.87
CA ALA A 89 -32.85 -19.25 -31.46
C ALA A 89 -33.34 -18.48 -30.24
N PHE A 90 -32.43 -18.00 -29.40
CA PHE A 90 -32.74 -17.15 -28.24
C PHE A 90 -31.65 -16.11 -28.02
N LEU A 91 -32.06 -14.88 -27.70
CA LEU A 91 -31.16 -13.82 -27.28
C LEU A 91 -31.86 -12.93 -26.27
N ARG A 92 -31.28 -12.82 -25.07
CA ARG A 92 -31.63 -11.80 -24.08
C ARG A 92 -30.37 -11.07 -23.64
N GLU A 93 -30.44 -9.74 -23.65
CA GLU A 93 -29.38 -8.84 -23.23
C GLU A 93 -29.95 -7.83 -22.25
N ALA A 94 -29.24 -7.64 -21.13
CA ALA A 94 -29.57 -6.61 -20.16
C ALA A 94 -28.95 -5.27 -20.59
N PRO A 95 -29.63 -4.13 -20.35
CA PRO A 95 -29.04 -2.83 -20.56
C PRO A 95 -27.82 -2.63 -19.63
N PRO A 96 -26.87 -1.77 -20.00
CA PRO A 96 -25.75 -1.44 -19.13
C PRO A 96 -26.26 -0.90 -17.79
N GLN A 97 -25.90 -1.56 -16.70
CA GLN A 97 -26.20 -1.05 -15.36
C GLN A 97 -25.22 0.06 -14.96
N PRO A 98 -25.64 1.00 -14.11
CA PRO A 98 -24.74 2.00 -13.54
C PRO A 98 -23.62 1.30 -12.73
N LEU A 99 -22.42 1.86 -12.78
CA LEU A 99 -21.28 1.44 -11.96
C LEU A 99 -21.07 2.48 -10.87
N ASP A 100 -20.72 2.03 -9.67
CA ASP A 100 -20.23 2.91 -8.60
C ASP A 100 -18.78 3.32 -8.87
N ALA A 101 -18.01 2.45 -9.52
CA ALA A 101 -16.66 2.74 -9.96
C ALA A 101 -16.62 3.82 -11.05
N PRO A 102 -15.72 4.82 -10.95
CA PRO A 102 -15.53 5.82 -12.00
C PRO A 102 -15.13 5.19 -13.34
N ARG A 103 -15.69 5.71 -14.45
CA ARG A 103 -15.41 5.19 -15.81
C ARG A 103 -13.94 5.22 -16.23
N TRP A 104 -13.12 6.09 -15.65
CA TRP A 104 -11.67 6.10 -15.94
C TRP A 104 -10.97 4.89 -15.32
N PHE A 105 -11.41 4.44 -14.14
CA PHE A 105 -10.85 3.30 -13.43
C PHE A 105 -11.19 2.00 -14.16
N ALA A 106 -12.46 1.83 -14.53
CA ALA A 106 -12.93 0.69 -15.33
C ALA A 106 -12.20 0.56 -16.67
N ARG A 107 -11.81 1.67 -17.30
CA ARG A 107 -11.03 1.66 -18.55
C ARG A 107 -9.57 1.29 -18.35
N MET A 108 -8.97 1.64 -17.21
CA MET A 108 -7.59 1.29 -16.91
C MET A 108 -7.44 -0.19 -16.53
N LEU A 109 -8.39 -0.74 -15.77
CA LEU A 109 -8.41 -2.13 -15.34
C LEU A 109 -9.68 -2.84 -15.86
N PRO A 110 -9.76 -3.13 -17.17
CA PRO A 110 -10.94 -3.77 -17.74
C PRO A 110 -11.04 -5.22 -17.27
N ILE A 111 -12.16 -5.60 -16.68
CA ILE A 111 -12.43 -7.00 -16.34
C ILE A 111 -13.01 -7.66 -17.60
N LYS A 112 -12.30 -8.65 -18.14
CA LYS A 112 -12.79 -9.46 -19.27
C LYS A 112 -13.20 -10.82 -18.72
N ALA A 113 -14.49 -11.00 -18.45
CA ALA A 113 -15.05 -12.31 -18.16
C ALA A 113 -15.51 -12.94 -19.49
N GLU A 114 -14.87 -14.03 -19.90
CA GLU A 114 -15.30 -14.78 -21.08
C GLU A 114 -16.70 -15.39 -20.86
N ALA A 115 -17.51 -15.41 -21.91
CA ALA A 115 -18.79 -16.09 -21.87
C ALA A 115 -18.56 -17.60 -21.69
N GLY A 116 -19.36 -18.21 -20.83
CA GLY A 116 -19.39 -19.66 -20.65
C GLY A 116 -20.14 -20.29 -21.81
N VAL A 117 -19.59 -21.36 -22.38
CA VAL A 117 -20.17 -22.04 -23.54
C VAL A 117 -20.39 -23.51 -23.21
N ALA A 118 -21.59 -24.01 -23.45
CA ALA A 118 -21.91 -25.42 -23.28
C ALA A 118 -22.79 -25.93 -24.44
N GLN A 119 -22.59 -27.20 -24.81
CA GLN A 119 -23.35 -27.84 -25.87
C GLN A 119 -24.66 -28.42 -25.32
N VAL A 120 -25.76 -28.20 -26.04
CA VAL A 120 -27.08 -28.74 -25.73
C VAL A 120 -27.35 -29.90 -26.68
N SER A 121 -27.74 -31.05 -26.15
CA SER A 121 -27.92 -32.27 -26.92
C SER A 121 -29.18 -33.02 -26.50
N ASP A 122 -29.88 -33.63 -27.45
CA ASP A 122 -30.96 -34.59 -27.20
C ASP A 122 -30.43 -35.99 -27.50
N GLY A 123 -29.99 -36.71 -26.47
CA GLY A 123 -29.27 -37.97 -26.62
C GLY A 123 -27.98 -37.81 -27.44
N TRP A 124 -27.96 -38.35 -28.65
CA TRP A 124 -26.81 -38.28 -29.58
C TRP A 124 -26.85 -37.08 -30.52
N GLN A 125 -27.97 -36.38 -30.59
CA GLN A 125 -28.18 -35.28 -31.52
C GLN A 125 -27.82 -33.94 -30.86
N ALA A 126 -26.83 -33.23 -31.40
CA ALA A 126 -26.52 -31.88 -30.96
C ALA A 126 -27.64 -30.91 -31.41
N LEU A 127 -28.33 -30.30 -30.45
CA LEU A 127 -29.35 -29.28 -30.72
C LEU A 127 -28.74 -27.90 -30.96
N GLY A 128 -27.61 -27.63 -30.31
CA GLY A 128 -26.94 -26.34 -30.41
C GLY A 128 -25.97 -26.08 -29.26
N ARG A 129 -25.68 -24.81 -28.99
CA ARG A 129 -24.88 -24.36 -27.86
C ARG A 129 -25.52 -23.17 -27.16
N ILE A 130 -25.34 -23.11 -25.84
CA ILE A 130 -25.71 -21.97 -25.03
C ILE A 130 -24.47 -21.18 -24.64
N GLU A 131 -24.57 -19.86 -24.72
CA GLU A 131 -23.54 -18.90 -24.33
C GLU A 131 -24.10 -18.01 -23.21
N VAL A 132 -23.42 -17.98 -22.07
CA VAL A 132 -23.87 -17.29 -20.85
C VAL A 132 -22.81 -16.31 -20.39
N GLU A 133 -23.21 -15.04 -20.22
CA GLU A 133 -22.36 -13.96 -19.74
C GLU A 133 -23.01 -13.33 -18.51
N SER A 134 -22.37 -13.47 -17.34
CA SER A 134 -22.80 -12.79 -16.11
C SER A 134 -22.47 -11.29 -16.15
N HIS A 135 -23.21 -10.48 -15.39
CA HIS A 135 -22.81 -9.09 -15.15
C HIS A 135 -21.46 -9.02 -14.42
N ASP A 136 -20.58 -8.13 -14.86
CA ASP A 136 -19.24 -7.87 -14.32
C ASP A 136 -19.13 -6.52 -13.59
N ASN A 137 -20.22 -5.76 -13.49
CA ASN A 137 -20.29 -4.47 -12.80
C ASN A 137 -19.83 -4.59 -11.33
N PHE A 138 -20.36 -5.60 -10.62
CA PHE A 138 -19.98 -5.88 -9.23
C PHE A 138 -18.47 -6.05 -9.07
N ALA A 139 -17.81 -6.71 -10.03
CA ALA A 139 -16.37 -6.95 -9.96
C ALA A 139 -15.56 -5.64 -10.11
N HIS A 140 -16.06 -4.67 -10.88
CA HIS A 140 -15.45 -3.35 -11.00
C HIS A 140 -15.63 -2.53 -9.71
N ASP A 141 -16.82 -2.59 -9.12
CA ASP A 141 -17.14 -1.88 -7.87
C ASP A 141 -16.35 -2.46 -6.69
N GLU A 142 -16.23 -3.79 -6.62
CA GLU A 142 -15.43 -4.46 -5.60
C GLU A 142 -13.94 -4.11 -5.72
N LEU A 143 -13.42 -4.06 -6.94
CA LEU A 143 -12.03 -3.64 -7.19
C LEU A 143 -11.80 -2.19 -6.79
N TRP A 144 -12.74 -1.29 -7.10
CA TRP A 144 -12.68 0.12 -6.69
C TRP A 144 -12.68 0.26 -5.17
N HIS A 145 -13.56 -0.45 -4.47
CA HIS A 145 -13.60 -0.45 -3.01
C HIS A 145 -12.34 -1.07 -2.39
N ALA A 146 -11.77 -2.12 -3.00
CA ALA A 146 -10.51 -2.71 -2.54
C ALA A 146 -9.35 -1.70 -2.64
N VAL A 147 -9.21 -1.02 -3.79
CA VAL A 147 -8.20 0.02 -3.99
C VAL A 147 -8.39 1.19 -3.03
N HIS A 148 -9.64 1.65 -2.82
CA HIS A 148 -9.92 2.74 -1.90
C HIS A 148 -9.62 2.35 -0.44
N ARG A 149 -9.97 1.13 -0.02
CA ARG A 149 -9.63 0.62 1.32
C ARG A 149 -8.12 0.53 1.50
N ALA A 150 -7.40 -0.07 0.55
CA ALA A 150 -5.95 -0.16 0.58
C ALA A 150 -5.27 1.23 0.61
N GLY A 151 -5.73 2.16 -0.24
CA GLY A 151 -5.23 3.52 -0.30
C GLY A 151 -5.47 4.30 0.99
N SER A 152 -6.66 4.19 1.58
CA SER A 152 -6.99 4.85 2.85
C SER A 152 -6.17 4.30 4.02
N ALA A 153 -6.01 2.97 4.10
CA ALA A 153 -5.14 2.33 5.08
C ALA A 153 -3.68 2.77 4.91
N MET A 154 -3.19 2.83 3.67
CA MET A 154 -1.84 3.30 3.34
C MET A 154 -1.62 4.75 3.80
N LEU A 155 -2.62 5.62 3.59
CA LEU A 155 -2.54 7.02 3.99
C LEU A 155 -2.46 7.17 5.51
N VAL A 156 -3.28 6.41 6.25
CA VAL A 156 -3.22 6.38 7.72
C VAL A 156 -1.87 5.87 8.20
N LEU A 157 -1.40 4.75 7.65
CA LEU A 157 -0.12 4.16 8.02
C LEU A 157 1.05 5.10 7.70
N GLY A 158 1.00 5.77 6.54
CA GLY A 158 1.98 6.75 6.11
C GLY A 158 2.04 7.98 7.01
N LEU A 159 0.88 8.49 7.44
CA LEU A 159 0.80 9.59 8.42
C LEU A 159 1.40 9.19 9.77
N LEU A 160 1.08 7.99 10.26
CA LEU A 160 1.64 7.47 11.51
C LEU A 160 3.16 7.30 11.41
N ALA A 161 3.66 6.75 10.30
CA ALA A 161 5.09 6.60 10.05
C ALA A 161 5.80 7.97 9.96
N ALA A 162 5.20 8.95 9.28
CA ALA A 162 5.73 10.30 9.18
C ALA A 162 5.78 11.00 10.54
N LEU A 163 4.73 10.87 11.35
CA LEU A 163 4.69 11.43 12.70
C LEU A 163 5.75 10.78 13.61
N ALA A 164 5.84 9.44 13.59
CA ALA A 164 6.86 8.71 14.32
C ALA A 164 8.27 9.16 13.91
N GLY A 165 8.50 9.32 12.60
CA GLY A 165 9.75 9.83 12.08
C GLY A 165 10.08 11.24 12.53
N ALA A 166 9.12 12.16 12.49
CA ALA A 166 9.29 13.52 12.99
C ALA A 166 9.68 13.53 14.49
N VAL A 167 9.04 12.69 15.31
CA VAL A 167 9.36 12.55 16.74
C VAL A 167 10.77 12.02 16.95
N VAL A 168 11.17 10.97 16.23
CA VAL A 168 12.52 10.37 16.32
C VAL A 168 13.59 11.39 15.89
N VAL A 169 13.40 12.05 14.75
CA VAL A 169 14.31 13.07 14.24
C VAL A 169 14.43 14.24 15.22
N GLY A 170 13.32 14.71 15.78
CA GLY A 170 13.32 15.77 16.80
C GLY A 170 14.08 15.36 18.07
N ARG A 171 13.93 14.12 18.52
CA ARG A 171 14.67 13.57 19.67
C ARG A 171 16.18 13.50 19.43
N ILE A 172 16.63 13.22 18.21
CA ILE A 172 18.06 13.11 17.87
C ILE A 172 18.69 14.49 17.62
N ARG A 173 17.96 15.44 17.01
CA ARG A 173 18.50 16.77 16.67
C ARG A 173 18.71 17.65 17.91
N ARG A 174 17.76 17.65 18.86
CA ARG A 174 17.84 18.51 20.06
C ARG A 174 19.14 18.32 20.87
N PRO A 175 19.58 17.09 21.21
CA PRO A 175 20.83 16.89 21.95
C PRO A 175 22.08 17.25 21.13
N LEU A 176 22.05 17.04 19.81
CA LEU A 176 23.15 17.42 18.92
C LEU A 176 23.33 18.94 18.88
N GLU A 177 22.23 19.69 18.76
CA GLU A 177 22.24 21.15 18.80
C GLU A 177 22.78 21.68 20.14
N ARG A 178 22.41 21.07 21.27
CA ARG A 178 22.97 21.44 22.59
C ARG A 178 24.48 21.17 22.70
N ALA A 179 24.95 20.06 22.15
CA ALA A 179 26.38 19.74 22.15
C ALA A 179 27.19 20.72 21.27
N VAL A 180 26.63 21.14 20.13
CA VAL A 180 27.22 22.18 19.27
C VAL A 180 27.25 23.53 20.00
N GLU A 181 26.17 23.89 20.70
CA GLU A 181 26.11 25.13 21.48
C GLU A 181 27.17 25.13 22.59
N GLN A 182 27.36 24.01 23.30
CA GLN A 182 28.40 23.85 24.32
C GLN A 182 29.81 24.07 23.78
N ALA A 183 30.11 23.53 22.60
CA ALA A 183 31.41 23.72 21.96
C ALA A 183 31.66 25.21 21.66
N ARG A 184 30.63 25.94 21.20
CA ARG A 184 30.71 27.40 20.97
C ARG A 184 30.85 28.19 22.27
N SER A 185 30.19 27.77 23.35
CA SER A 185 30.38 28.39 24.67
C SER A 185 31.84 28.28 25.13
N LEU A 186 32.47 27.12 24.89
CA LEU A 186 33.86 26.88 25.23
C LEU A 186 34.82 27.80 24.45
N GLU A 187 34.55 28.05 23.17
CA GLU A 187 35.29 29.04 22.37
C GLU A 187 35.17 30.46 22.94
N ARG A 188 34.02 30.82 23.52
CA ARG A 188 33.78 32.10 24.19
C ARG A 188 34.36 32.16 25.61
N GLY A 189 35.02 31.11 26.09
CA GLY A 189 35.55 31.03 27.47
C GLY A 189 34.49 30.69 28.53
N GLU A 190 33.28 30.32 28.12
CA GLU A 190 32.20 29.90 29.01
C GLU A 190 32.22 28.37 29.16
N TYR A 191 32.79 27.91 30.27
CA TYR A 191 32.94 26.49 30.58
C TYR A 191 31.63 25.89 31.12
N VAL A 192 30.63 25.73 30.26
CA VAL A 192 29.33 25.13 30.56
C VAL A 192 29.35 23.63 30.26
N THR A 193 28.75 22.82 31.13
CA THR A 193 28.54 21.37 30.92
C THR A 193 27.12 21.11 30.45
N VAL A 194 26.91 20.18 29.51
CA VAL A 194 25.58 19.80 29.02
C VAL A 194 25.17 18.44 29.56
N ASP A 195 23.87 18.27 29.85
CA ASP A 195 23.29 17.01 30.31
C ASP A 195 23.50 15.87 29.32
N GLU A 196 23.81 14.70 29.87
CA GLU A 196 24.06 13.48 29.10
C GLU A 196 22.78 13.00 28.38
N PRO A 197 22.79 12.84 27.04
CA PRO A 197 21.63 12.36 26.29
C PRO A 197 21.26 10.90 26.58
N GLY A 198 20.01 10.54 26.27
CA GLY A 198 19.50 9.17 26.36
C GLY A 198 20.07 8.18 25.33
N THR A 199 20.59 8.67 24.20
CA THR A 199 21.19 7.85 23.13
C THR A 199 22.64 7.47 23.47
N PRO A 200 23.01 6.18 23.49
CA PRO A 200 24.32 5.71 23.99
C PRO A 200 25.52 6.22 23.19
N GLU A 201 25.38 6.44 21.88
CA GLU A 201 26.42 7.02 21.02
C GLU A 201 26.68 8.48 21.42
N LEU A 202 25.61 9.28 21.51
CA LEU A 202 25.71 10.69 21.85
C LEU A 202 26.12 10.92 23.32
N ARG A 203 25.71 10.02 24.22
CA ARG A 203 26.15 10.01 25.62
C ARG A 203 27.67 9.85 25.74
N ARG A 204 28.25 8.91 24.98
CA ARG A 204 29.71 8.70 24.96
C ARG A 204 30.44 9.97 24.50
N LEU A 205 29.93 10.65 23.47
CA LEU A 205 30.48 11.92 22.99
C LEU A 205 30.38 13.05 24.02
N VAL A 206 29.17 13.31 24.54
CA VAL A 206 28.92 14.39 25.51
C VAL A 206 29.72 14.18 26.80
N ARG A 207 29.83 12.94 27.28
CA ARG A 207 30.65 12.60 28.44
C ARG A 207 32.14 12.89 28.23
N ALA A 208 32.68 12.56 27.05
CA ALA A 208 34.06 12.87 26.70
C ALA A 208 34.30 14.39 26.63
N MET A 209 33.38 15.15 26.03
CA MET A 209 33.44 16.60 25.98
C MET A 209 33.36 17.23 27.38
N ASN A 210 32.40 16.81 28.21
CA ASN A 210 32.28 17.28 29.59
C ASN A 210 33.57 17.03 30.40
N SER A 211 34.18 15.84 30.25
CA SER A 211 35.47 15.54 30.91
C SER A 211 36.58 16.50 30.46
N MET A 212 36.64 16.82 29.16
CA MET A 212 37.61 17.78 28.63
C MET A 212 37.40 19.19 29.20
N VAL A 213 36.15 19.67 29.26
CA VAL A 213 35.81 20.98 29.86
C VAL A 213 36.25 21.04 31.33
N THR A 214 35.98 19.99 32.11
CA THR A 214 36.36 19.92 33.52
C THR A 214 37.87 19.92 33.71
N ARG A 215 38.61 19.14 32.89
CA ARG A 215 40.09 19.13 32.93
C ARG A 215 40.67 20.49 32.55
N LEU A 216 40.10 21.15 31.54
CA LEU A 216 40.55 22.47 31.10
C LEU A 216 40.33 23.52 32.20
N LYS A 217 39.16 23.52 32.84
CA LYS A 217 38.87 24.33 34.04
C LYS A 217 39.92 24.13 35.14
N GLN A 218 40.25 22.88 35.47
CA GLN A 218 41.25 22.57 36.49
C GLN A 218 42.67 23.08 36.14
N VAL A 219 43.05 23.05 34.87
CA VAL A 219 44.35 23.56 34.42
C VAL A 219 44.42 25.09 34.51
N PHE A 220 43.32 25.80 34.25
CA PHE A 220 43.25 27.26 34.34
C PHE A 220 43.06 27.75 35.79
N GLU A 221 42.21 27.11 36.59
CA GLU A 221 42.01 27.42 38.02
C GLU A 221 43.16 26.93 38.92
N GLY A 222 43.99 25.98 38.45
CA GLY A 222 45.17 25.49 39.16
C GLY A 222 46.39 26.42 39.11
N ARG A 223 46.34 27.54 38.38
CA ARG A 223 47.45 28.51 38.25
C ARG A 223 47.53 29.71 39.23
N PRO A 224 46.88 29.81 40.41
CA PRO A 224 47.18 30.93 41.33
C PRO A 224 48.46 30.76 42.18
N ARG A 225 49.03 29.55 42.29
CA ARG A 225 50.00 29.27 43.39
C ARG A 225 51.47 29.16 43.01
N ARG A 226 51.84 29.10 41.73
CA ARG A 226 53.26 28.95 41.33
C ARG A 226 54.01 30.27 41.14
N TRP A 227 53.30 31.39 40.95
CA TRP A 227 53.94 32.71 40.77
C TRP A 227 54.42 33.36 42.07
N LYS A 228 53.74 33.13 43.20
CA LYS A 228 54.13 33.73 44.49
C LYS A 228 55.41 33.12 45.11
N ARG A 229 55.88 31.97 44.59
CA ARG A 229 57.09 31.31 45.12
C ARG A 229 58.38 31.72 44.39
N CYS A 230 58.27 32.36 43.21
CA CYS A 230 59.43 32.93 42.51
C CYS A 230 59.67 34.41 42.85
N ALA A 231 58.74 35.09 43.53
CA ALA A 231 58.89 36.48 43.95
C ALA A 231 59.61 36.66 45.31
N ALA A 232 60.01 35.56 45.97
CA ALA A 232 60.74 35.58 47.24
C ALA A 232 62.13 34.95 47.06
N VAL A 233 62.95 35.55 46.20
CA VAL A 233 64.41 35.39 46.29
C VAL A 233 64.91 36.62 47.05
N PRO A 234 65.47 36.48 48.27
CA PRO A 234 66.07 37.62 48.96
C PRO A 234 67.30 38.06 48.17
N THR A 235 67.25 39.29 47.69
CA THR A 235 68.41 40.05 47.25
C THR A 235 69.06 40.67 48.48
N ALA A 236 70.31 40.32 48.77
CA ALA A 236 71.36 41.17 49.38
C ALA A 236 72.54 40.27 49.82
N THR A 237 73.66 40.21 49.09
CA THR A 237 74.83 41.13 49.03
C THR A 237 75.75 41.13 50.25
N ARG A 238 77.01 40.76 49.93
CA ARG A 238 78.31 41.00 50.58
C ARG A 238 78.64 40.24 51.86
#